data_AF-A0A9P5I2A0-F1
#
_entry.id   AF-A0A9P5I2A0-F1
#
_cell.length_a   1.000
_cell.length_b   1.000
_cell.length_c   1.000
_cell.angle_alpha   90.00
_cell.angle_beta   90.00
_cell.angle_gamma   90.00
#
_symmetry.space_group_name_H-M   'P 1'
#
loop_
_entity.id
_entity.type
_entity.pdbx_description
1 polymer ?
#
loop_
_entity_poly.entity_id
_entity_poly.type
_entity_poly.pdbx_seq_one_letter_code
_entity_poly.pdbx_strand_id
1 'polypeptide(L)'
;MFRNRALLSLTNCLEVEISERDDIDKQTRDLKNVTYKELILSSFEFPDVKLLALSGVRDWDLFMQDSPDRSSTSNITSLSLTNTVPTDRGLMKFISWPKALKSFRYELALSEIRKYRRFESSRRPDRFVLSAKEFSDALKPHEHCLEELFIEGHTTGDEPIFDPRQSIDLHSFTNLR
;
A
#
# COMPACT_ATOMS: atom_id res chain seq x y z
N MET A 1 2.63 27.70 -13.42
CA MET A 1 1.40 27.58 -12.60
C MET A 1 1.13 26.09 -12.42
N PHE A 2 1.59 25.51 -11.31
CA PHE A 2 1.44 24.09 -11.01
C PHE A 2 0.01 23.84 -10.50
N ARG A 3 -0.82 23.19 -11.32
CA ARG A 3 -2.12 22.65 -10.89
C ARG A 3 -1.90 21.20 -10.44
N ASN A 4 -1.37 21.00 -9.23
CA ASN A 4 -1.41 19.69 -8.59
C ASN A 4 -2.70 19.61 -7.75
N ARG A 5 -3.57 18.68 -8.10
CA ARG A 5 -4.85 18.39 -7.41
C ARG A 5 -4.68 17.66 -6.07
N ALA A 6 -3.46 17.53 -5.55
CA ALA A 6 -3.09 16.49 -4.59
C ALA A 6 -2.88 16.98 -3.15
N LEU A 7 -3.81 17.76 -2.58
CA LEU A 7 -3.79 18.09 -1.15
C LEU A 7 -5.17 18.59 -0.70
N LEU A 8 -6.15 17.70 -0.67
CA LEU A 8 -7.36 17.93 0.12
C LEU A 8 -7.06 17.47 1.55
N SER A 9 -6.39 18.31 2.32
CA SER A 9 -6.40 18.18 3.78
C SER A 9 -7.78 18.61 4.26
N LEU A 10 -8.75 17.70 4.15
CA LEU A 10 -9.89 17.72 5.05
C LEU A 10 -9.33 17.44 6.44
N THR A 11 -9.87 18.09 7.46
CA THR A 11 -9.39 17.96 8.85
C THR A 11 -9.21 16.48 9.18
N ASN A 12 -7.97 16.04 9.47
CA ASN A 12 -7.58 14.66 9.78
C ASN A 12 -7.37 13.67 8.61
N CYS A 13 -7.34 14.14 7.36
CA CYS A 13 -7.20 13.30 6.17
C CYS A 13 -6.03 13.75 5.29
N LEU A 14 -5.22 12.80 4.80
CA LEU A 14 -4.23 13.03 3.76
C LEU A 14 -4.52 12.11 2.57
N GLU A 15 -4.70 12.71 1.39
CA GLU A 15 -4.88 12.00 0.13
C GLU A 15 -3.77 12.40 -0.85
N VAL A 16 -3.06 11.41 -1.39
CA VAL A 16 -1.96 11.61 -2.33
C VAL A 16 -2.12 10.67 -3.52
N GLU A 17 -2.16 11.26 -4.72
CA GLU A 17 -2.12 10.55 -5.98
C GLU A 17 -0.73 10.72 -6.61
N ILE A 18 -0.07 9.61 -6.91
CA ILE A 18 1.26 9.60 -7.54
C ILE A 18 1.09 9.37 -9.05
N SER A 19 1.41 10.37 -9.86
CA SER A 19 1.34 10.25 -11.32
C SER A 19 2.50 9.40 -11.84
N GLU A 20 2.20 8.32 -12.54
CA GLU A 20 3.22 7.46 -13.14
C GLU A 20 4.10 8.19 -14.17
N ARG A 21 3.52 9.14 -14.91
CA ARG A 21 4.26 9.87 -15.96
C ARG A 21 5.21 10.88 -15.35
N ASP A 22 4.72 11.55 -14.32
CA ASP A 22 5.33 12.79 -13.84
C ASP A 22 6.16 12.55 -12.58
N ASP A 23 5.71 11.68 -11.68
CA ASP A 23 6.27 11.52 -10.33
C ASP A 23 7.10 10.25 -10.15
N ILE A 24 7.00 9.26 -11.04
CA ILE A 24 7.79 8.01 -10.96
C ILE A 24 8.98 8.04 -11.92
N ASP A 25 10.16 7.69 -11.41
CA ASP A 25 11.37 7.52 -12.21
C ASP A 25 11.28 6.23 -13.02
N LYS A 26 11.53 6.33 -14.33
CA LYS A 26 11.34 5.19 -15.25
C LYS A 26 12.44 4.12 -15.09
N GLN A 27 13.59 4.48 -14.55
CA GLN A 27 14.73 3.60 -14.37
C GLN A 27 14.70 2.94 -12.99
N THR A 28 14.55 3.71 -11.92
CA THR A 28 14.55 3.21 -10.54
C THR A 28 13.19 2.72 -10.08
N ARG A 29 12.10 3.22 -10.68
CA ARG A 29 10.71 3.01 -10.24
C ARG A 29 10.37 3.64 -8.88
N ASP A 30 11.26 4.47 -8.34
CA ASP A 30 10.99 5.27 -7.15
C ASP A 30 10.27 6.58 -7.52
N LEU A 31 9.80 7.29 -6.49
CA LEU A 31 9.39 8.67 -6.60
C LEU A 31 10.57 9.56 -7.02
N LYS A 32 10.41 10.32 -8.10
CA LYS A 32 11.33 11.38 -8.52
C LYS A 32 11.44 12.49 -7.48
N ASN A 33 10.35 12.74 -6.76
CA ASN A 33 10.27 13.80 -5.78
C ASN A 33 10.31 13.21 -4.36
N VAL A 34 11.50 13.23 -3.77
CA VAL A 34 11.77 12.77 -2.40
C VAL A 34 10.86 13.46 -1.38
N THR A 35 10.48 14.71 -1.61
CA THR A 35 9.59 15.46 -0.71
C THR A 35 8.20 14.81 -0.60
N TYR A 36 7.69 14.12 -1.63
CA TYR A 36 6.44 13.37 -1.51
C TYR A 36 6.59 12.17 -0.60
N LYS A 37 7.69 11.42 -0.73
CA LYS A 37 7.99 10.29 0.15
C LYS A 37 8.11 10.75 1.59
N GLU A 38 8.86 11.81 1.86
CA GLU A 38 9.01 12.40 3.21
C GLU A 38 7.67 12.89 3.78
N LEU A 39 6.84 13.56 2.95
CA LEU A 39 5.51 14.02 3.37
C LEU A 39 4.60 12.85 3.76
N ILE A 40 4.57 11.78 2.95
CA ILE A 40 3.76 10.60 3.23
C ILE A 40 4.26 9.91 4.51
N LEU A 41 5.57 9.72 4.68
CA LEU A 41 6.11 9.04 5.86
C LEU A 41 5.97 9.88 7.14
N SER A 42 6.10 11.21 7.04
CA SER A 42 5.84 12.11 8.18
C SER A 42 4.36 12.18 8.56
N SER A 43 3.43 11.86 7.63
CA SER A 43 1.99 11.82 7.93
C SER A 43 1.65 10.94 9.14
N PHE A 44 2.42 9.87 9.35
CA PHE A 44 2.27 8.93 10.46
C PHE A 44 2.62 9.51 11.83
N GLU A 45 3.40 10.60 11.88
CA GLU A 45 3.78 11.28 13.13
C GLU A 45 2.74 12.29 13.60
N PHE A 46 1.85 12.75 12.70
CA PHE A 46 0.86 13.76 13.06
C PHE A 46 -0.31 13.13 13.82
N PRO A 47 -0.60 13.56 15.06
CA PRO A 47 -1.60 12.92 15.91
C PRO A 47 -3.03 13.07 15.37
N ASP A 48 -3.26 14.13 14.60
CA ASP A 48 -4.56 14.51 14.04
C ASP A 48 -4.89 13.73 12.77
N VAL A 49 -3.90 13.21 12.04
CA VAL A 49 -4.17 12.44 10.82
C VAL A 49 -4.76 11.07 11.20
N LYS A 50 -5.97 10.81 10.72
CA LYS A 50 -6.72 9.55 10.93
C LYS A 50 -6.85 8.73 9.67
N LEU A 51 -6.84 9.38 8.51
CA LEU A 51 -6.98 8.73 7.21
C LEU A 51 -5.78 9.07 6.32
N LEU A 52 -5.20 8.03 5.71
CA LEU A 52 -4.22 8.18 4.65
C LEU A 52 -4.67 7.38 3.43
N ALA A 53 -4.95 8.10 2.34
CA ALA A 53 -5.25 7.55 1.03
C ALA A 53 -4.06 7.77 0.10
N LEU A 54 -3.50 6.68 -0.43
CA LEU A 54 -2.40 6.69 -1.39
C LEU A 54 -2.85 5.97 -2.65
N SER A 55 -2.57 6.58 -3.80
CA SER A 55 -2.77 5.96 -5.10
C SER A 55 -1.48 5.98 -5.89
N GLY A 56 -1.18 4.89 -6.61
CA GLY A 56 -0.11 4.90 -7.61
C GLY A 56 1.27 4.40 -7.14
N VAL A 57 1.39 3.77 -5.97
CA VAL A 57 2.68 3.19 -5.52
C VAL A 57 3.12 2.02 -6.43
N ARG A 58 4.41 1.96 -6.77
CA ARG A 58 4.96 1.04 -7.80
C ARG A 58 6.01 0.04 -7.30
N ASP A 59 6.62 0.27 -6.15
CA ASP A 59 7.50 -0.68 -5.46
C ASP A 59 7.49 -0.28 -3.98
N TRP A 60 6.92 -1.13 -3.13
CA TRP A 60 6.71 -0.80 -1.72
C TRP A 60 8.01 -0.97 -0.91
N ASP A 61 8.86 -1.96 -1.22
CA ASP A 61 10.18 -2.09 -0.59
C ASP A 61 11.03 -0.83 -0.87
N LEU A 62 11.03 -0.33 -2.11
CA LEU A 62 11.75 0.89 -2.50
C LEU A 62 11.13 2.12 -1.85
N PHE A 63 9.79 2.20 -1.84
CA PHE A 63 9.07 3.27 -1.16
C PHE A 63 9.41 3.32 0.33
N MET A 64 9.53 2.16 0.98
CA MET A 64 9.88 2.05 2.40
C MET A 64 11.39 1.92 2.65
N GLN A 65 12.22 2.03 1.61
CA GLN A 65 13.67 1.97 1.75
C GLN A 65 14.14 3.09 2.68
N ASP A 66 15.02 2.74 3.62
CA ASP A 66 15.60 3.61 4.65
C ASP A 66 14.59 4.26 5.61
N SER A 67 13.31 3.86 5.55
CA SER A 67 12.33 4.27 6.55
C SER A 67 12.71 3.73 7.93
N PRO A 68 12.48 4.47 9.01
CA PRO A 68 12.68 3.96 10.37
C PRO A 68 11.71 2.82 10.69
N ASP A 69 12.01 2.04 11.72
CA ASP A 69 11.01 1.13 12.29
C ASP A 69 10.09 1.91 13.24
N ARG A 70 8.79 1.92 12.91
CA ARG A 70 7.76 2.71 13.56
C ARG A 70 6.48 1.90 13.79
N SER A 71 6.63 0.59 13.88
CA SER A 71 5.50 -0.31 14.14
C SER A 71 4.70 0.18 15.36
N SER A 72 3.37 0.25 15.22
CA SER A 72 2.43 0.61 16.28
C SER A 72 2.68 1.99 16.92
N THR A 73 3.08 2.99 16.12
CA THR A 73 3.33 4.36 16.63
C THR A 73 2.29 5.39 16.17
N SER A 74 1.64 5.16 15.03
CA SER A 74 0.77 6.15 14.39
C SER A 74 -0.68 6.09 14.86
N ASN A 75 -1.35 7.24 14.85
CA ASN A 75 -2.78 7.38 15.18
C ASN A 75 -3.70 7.26 13.95
N ILE A 76 -3.16 6.96 12.77
CA ILE A 76 -3.93 6.65 11.58
C ILE A 76 -4.79 5.40 11.85
N THR A 77 -6.07 5.48 11.52
CA THR A 77 -7.04 4.39 11.71
C THR A 77 -7.62 3.88 10.39
N SER A 78 -7.43 4.61 9.29
CA SER A 78 -7.90 4.22 7.96
C SER A 78 -6.78 4.37 6.93
N LEU A 79 -6.53 3.30 6.18
CA LEU A 79 -5.60 3.26 5.07
C LEU A 79 -6.34 2.86 3.80
N SER A 80 -6.18 3.65 2.73
CA SER A 80 -6.73 3.36 1.41
C SER A 80 -5.61 3.37 0.39
N LEU A 81 -5.19 2.20 -0.06
CA LEU A 81 -4.10 1.99 -1.01
C LEU A 81 -4.70 1.51 -2.32
N THR A 82 -4.76 2.40 -3.31
CA THR A 82 -5.40 2.10 -4.59
C THR A 82 -4.40 2.16 -5.74
N ASN A 83 -4.76 1.54 -6.87
CA ASN A 83 -3.94 1.60 -8.09
C ASN A 83 -2.45 1.27 -7.81
N THR A 84 -2.22 0.24 -7.00
CA THR A 84 -0.89 -0.12 -6.48
C THR A 84 -0.42 -1.50 -6.99
N VAL A 85 0.83 -1.86 -6.70
CA VAL A 85 1.44 -3.18 -6.95
C VAL A 85 1.16 -4.20 -5.82
N PRO A 86 1.36 -5.51 -6.08
CA PRO A 86 1.25 -6.58 -5.08
C PRO A 86 2.05 -6.32 -3.79
N THR A 87 1.63 -6.98 -2.71
CA THR A 87 2.27 -6.90 -1.39
C THR A 87 3.72 -7.38 -1.42
N ASP A 88 4.61 -6.64 -0.75
CA ASP A 88 5.98 -7.03 -0.46
C ASP A 88 6.35 -6.67 1.01
N ARG A 89 7.63 -6.71 1.38
CA ARG A 89 8.06 -6.43 2.76
C ARG A 89 7.88 -4.96 3.14
N GLY A 90 8.03 -4.05 2.19
CA GLY A 90 7.75 -2.64 2.36
C GLY A 90 6.28 -2.41 2.69
N LEU A 91 5.35 -3.07 2.00
CA LEU A 91 3.93 -2.91 2.29
C LEU A 91 3.59 -3.47 3.69
N MET A 92 4.14 -4.63 4.05
CA MET A 92 3.98 -5.18 5.41
C MET A 92 4.48 -4.21 6.48
N LYS A 93 5.64 -3.59 6.25
CA LYS A 93 6.18 -2.56 7.14
C LYS A 93 5.29 -1.33 7.20
N PHE A 94 4.72 -0.90 6.09
CA PHE A 94 3.84 0.26 6.03
C PHE A 94 2.54 0.04 6.81
N ILE A 95 1.92 -1.13 6.67
CA ILE A 95 0.67 -1.51 7.36
C ILE A 95 0.88 -1.73 8.87
N SER A 96 2.11 -1.98 9.32
CA SER A 96 2.39 -2.16 10.75
C SER A 96 2.53 -0.86 11.54
N TRP A 97 2.69 0.30 10.88
CA TRP A 97 2.91 1.58 11.56
C TRP A 97 1.70 2.12 12.35
N PRO A 98 0.44 1.98 11.89
CA PRO A 98 -0.74 2.28 12.69
C PRO A 98 -0.78 1.51 14.01
N LYS A 99 -1.23 2.14 15.10
CA LYS A 99 -1.49 1.47 16.40
C LYS A 99 -2.70 0.55 16.36
N ALA A 100 -3.74 0.97 15.65
CA ALA A 100 -5.03 0.29 15.61
C ALA A 100 -5.73 0.65 14.30
N LEU A 101 -5.46 -0.14 13.25
CA LEU A 101 -6.08 0.06 11.94
C LEU A 101 -7.52 -0.46 11.98
N LYS A 102 -8.50 0.42 11.76
CA LYS A 102 -9.93 0.09 11.73
C LYS A 102 -10.44 -0.22 10.33
N SER A 103 -9.91 0.45 9.32
CA SER A 103 -10.37 0.28 7.93
C SER A 103 -9.17 0.17 7.01
N PHE A 104 -9.12 -0.91 6.23
CA PHE A 104 -8.08 -1.13 5.25
C PHE A 104 -8.67 -1.43 3.88
N ARG A 105 -8.40 -0.54 2.92
CA ARG A 105 -8.72 -0.73 1.51
C ARG A 105 -7.43 -0.93 0.74
N TYR A 106 -7.36 -2.03 0.01
CA TYR A 106 -6.25 -2.36 -0.88
C TYR A 106 -6.81 -2.74 -2.25
N GLU A 107 -6.46 -1.97 -3.26
CA GLU A 107 -6.89 -2.19 -4.64
C GLU A 107 -5.66 -2.34 -5.54
N LEU A 108 -5.46 -3.58 -6.00
CA LEU A 108 -4.52 -3.93 -7.04
C LEU A 108 -5.15 -3.57 -8.39
N ALA A 109 -4.88 -2.35 -8.83
CA ALA A 109 -5.22 -1.89 -10.17
C ALA A 109 -3.97 -1.38 -10.86
N LEU A 110 -3.53 -2.10 -11.88
CA LEU A 110 -2.56 -1.61 -12.84
C LEU A 110 -2.98 -2.21 -14.18
N SER A 111 -3.65 -1.41 -15.00
CA SER A 111 -3.96 -1.71 -16.40
C SER A 111 -2.71 -2.09 -17.22
N GLU A 112 -1.52 -1.92 -16.65
CA GLU A 112 -0.23 -2.05 -17.29
C GLU A 112 0.68 -3.17 -16.74
N ILE A 113 0.32 -3.95 -15.69
CA ILE A 113 1.18 -5.07 -15.20
C ILE A 113 1.56 -6.00 -16.37
N ARG A 114 0.64 -6.26 -17.31
CA ARG A 114 0.89 -7.05 -18.54
C ARG A 114 1.84 -6.39 -19.56
N LYS A 115 1.87 -5.06 -19.70
CA LYS A 115 2.76 -4.36 -20.67
C LYS A 115 4.20 -4.30 -20.18
N TYR A 116 4.40 -4.53 -18.90
CA TYR A 116 5.70 -4.54 -18.28
C TYR A 116 6.30 -5.94 -18.33
N ARG A 117 6.66 -6.38 -19.54
CA ARG A 117 7.51 -7.57 -19.85
C ARG A 117 8.83 -7.60 -19.04
N ARG A 118 9.17 -6.50 -18.34
CA ARG A 118 10.31 -6.40 -17.42
C ARG A 118 10.06 -7.00 -16.03
N PHE A 119 8.81 -7.17 -15.60
CA PHE A 119 8.49 -7.86 -14.34
C PHE A 119 8.74 -9.37 -14.46
N GLU A 120 8.53 -9.96 -15.64
CA GLU A 120 8.91 -11.35 -15.95
C GLU A 120 10.43 -11.56 -15.99
N SER A 121 11.21 -10.53 -16.36
CA SER A 121 12.68 -10.60 -16.40
C SER A 121 13.38 -10.30 -15.07
N SER A 122 12.62 -10.10 -13.99
CA SER A 122 13.16 -10.07 -12.63
C SER A 122 13.81 -11.42 -12.32
N ARG A 123 14.99 -11.42 -11.66
CA ARG A 123 15.61 -12.66 -11.12
C ARG A 123 14.73 -13.38 -10.09
N ARG A 124 13.62 -12.75 -9.66
CA ARG A 124 12.61 -13.28 -8.73
C ARG A 124 11.21 -12.96 -9.27
N PRO A 125 10.65 -13.82 -10.15
CA PRO A 125 9.29 -13.65 -10.66
C PRO A 125 8.24 -13.74 -9.54
N ASP A 126 8.53 -14.46 -8.46
CA ASP A 126 7.63 -14.66 -7.31
C ASP A 126 7.40 -13.40 -6.45
N ARG A 127 8.17 -12.31 -6.65
CA ARG A 127 8.03 -11.05 -5.89
C ARG A 127 6.69 -10.33 -6.17
N PHE A 128 5.95 -10.76 -7.19
CA PHE A 128 4.74 -10.10 -7.65
C PHE A 128 3.49 -10.96 -7.46
N VAL A 129 3.60 -12.05 -6.71
CA VAL A 129 2.44 -12.86 -6.31
C VAL A 129 1.97 -12.31 -4.97
N LEU A 130 0.70 -11.90 -4.89
CA LEU A 130 0.12 -11.52 -3.61
C LEU A 130 0.06 -12.75 -2.71
N SER A 131 0.94 -12.79 -1.70
CA SER A 131 0.95 -13.83 -0.67
C SER A 131 -0.16 -13.53 0.34
N ALA A 132 -1.22 -14.34 0.33
CA ALA A 132 -2.31 -14.20 1.30
C ALA A 132 -1.78 -14.37 2.72
N LYS A 133 -0.74 -15.19 2.90
CA LYS A 133 -0.07 -15.38 4.19
C LYS A 133 0.64 -14.10 4.66
N GLU A 134 1.47 -13.49 3.81
CA GLU A 134 2.18 -12.26 4.18
C GLU A 134 1.22 -11.11 4.48
N PHE A 135 0.13 -11.03 3.73
CA PHE A 135 -0.93 -10.08 3.98
C PHE A 135 -1.65 -10.34 5.32
N SER A 136 -1.97 -11.60 5.61
CA SER A 136 -2.53 -12.02 6.90
C SER A 136 -1.60 -11.69 8.07
N ASP A 137 -0.31 -12.00 7.94
CA ASP A 137 0.70 -11.72 8.95
C ASP A 137 0.85 -10.21 9.23
N ALA A 138 0.76 -9.37 8.19
CA ALA A 138 0.81 -7.91 8.33
C ALA A 138 -0.43 -7.31 9.00
N LEU A 139 -1.60 -7.94 8.82
CA LEU A 139 -2.84 -7.51 9.45
C LEU A 139 -3.02 -8.02 10.87
N LYS A 140 -2.26 -9.04 11.28
CA LYS A 140 -2.32 -9.66 12.60
C LYS A 140 -2.31 -8.68 13.79
N PRO A 141 -1.49 -7.61 13.81
CA PRO A 141 -1.53 -6.62 14.90
C PRO A 141 -2.88 -5.91 15.05
N HIS A 142 -3.71 -5.93 14.00
CA HIS A 142 -4.99 -5.23 13.93
C HIS A 142 -6.20 -6.15 14.16
N GLU A 143 -6.01 -7.44 14.44
CA GLU A 143 -7.07 -8.46 14.59
C GLU A 143 -8.25 -8.01 15.48
N HIS A 144 -7.95 -7.33 16.60
CA HIS A 144 -8.96 -6.91 17.58
C HIS A 144 -9.59 -5.55 17.29
N CYS A 145 -9.17 -4.85 16.23
CA CYS A 145 -9.60 -3.48 15.95
C CYS A 145 -9.99 -3.21 14.50
N LEU A 146 -9.61 -4.09 13.55
CA LEU A 146 -10.00 -4.00 12.16
C LEU A 146 -11.50 -4.28 12.04
N GLU A 147 -12.23 -3.29 11.55
CA GLU A 147 -13.69 -3.29 11.36
C GLU A 147 -14.05 -3.48 9.89
N GLU A 148 -13.21 -3.01 8.97
CA GLU A 148 -13.43 -3.06 7.53
C GLU A 148 -12.16 -3.51 6.78
N LEU A 149 -12.31 -4.50 5.91
CA LEU A 149 -11.26 -4.99 5.02
C LEU A 149 -11.81 -5.08 3.60
N PHE A 150 -11.22 -4.32 2.69
CA PHE A 150 -11.51 -4.40 1.27
C PHE A 150 -10.24 -4.74 0.51
N ILE A 151 -10.25 -5.87 -0.18
CA ILE A 151 -9.16 -6.32 -1.05
C ILE A 151 -9.77 -6.56 -2.41
N GLU A 152 -9.33 -5.77 -3.38
CA GLU A 152 -9.72 -5.92 -4.77
C GLU A 152 -8.47 -6.09 -5.61
N GLY A 153 -8.56 -6.94 -6.63
CA GLY A 153 -7.52 -7.04 -7.63
C GLY A 153 -8.09 -7.47 -8.95
N HIS A 154 -7.88 -6.65 -9.97
CA HIS A 154 -8.23 -7.02 -11.33
C HIS A 154 -7.05 -7.74 -11.98
N THR A 155 -7.15 -9.06 -12.09
CA THR A 155 -6.29 -9.81 -12.99
C THR A 155 -6.74 -9.50 -14.41
N THR A 156 -6.12 -8.51 -15.04
CA THR A 156 -6.30 -8.36 -16.48
C THR A 156 -5.62 -9.51 -17.23
N GLY A 157 -4.85 -10.40 -16.56
CA GLY A 157 -4.00 -11.59 -16.91
C GLY A 157 -4.68 -12.92 -17.34
N ASP A 158 -3.98 -13.76 -18.12
CA ASP A 158 -4.39 -15.15 -18.41
C ASP A 158 -4.01 -16.06 -17.22
N GLU A 159 -3.07 -15.60 -16.39
CA GLU A 159 -2.67 -16.20 -15.12
C GLU A 159 -3.02 -15.27 -13.95
N PRO A 160 -3.46 -15.83 -12.81
CA PRO A 160 -3.78 -15.05 -11.62
C PRO A 160 -2.52 -14.44 -10.98
N ILE A 161 -2.63 -13.18 -10.55
CA ILE A 161 -1.59 -12.45 -9.77
C ILE A 161 -1.60 -12.89 -8.29
N PHE A 162 -2.38 -13.92 -7.97
CA PHE A 162 -2.62 -14.46 -6.64
C PHE A 162 -2.30 -15.95 -6.66
N ASP A 163 -1.67 -16.47 -5.61
CA ASP A 163 -1.53 -17.93 -5.45
C ASP A 163 -2.89 -18.48 -4.98
N PRO A 164 -3.64 -19.22 -5.82
CA PRO A 164 -4.99 -19.69 -5.47
C PRO A 164 -5.00 -20.72 -4.35
N ARG A 165 -3.83 -21.22 -3.94
CA ARG A 165 -3.67 -22.16 -2.82
C ARG A 165 -3.58 -21.44 -1.48
N GLN A 166 -3.41 -20.13 -1.48
CA GLN A 166 -3.28 -19.33 -0.27
C GLN A 166 -4.62 -18.65 0.05
N SER A 167 -4.97 -18.66 1.33
CA SER A 167 -6.14 -17.97 1.86
C SER A 167 -5.70 -17.04 3.00
N ILE A 168 -6.45 -15.95 3.18
CA ILE A 168 -6.31 -15.08 4.33
C ILE A 168 -7.19 -15.67 5.42
N ASP A 169 -6.60 -16.05 6.56
CA ASP A 169 -7.37 -16.49 7.71
C ASP A 169 -7.92 -15.26 8.43
N LEU A 170 -9.24 -15.09 8.38
CA LEU A 170 -9.95 -13.97 9.02
C LEU A 170 -10.60 -14.37 10.35
N HIS A 171 -10.46 -15.62 10.80
CA HIS A 171 -11.15 -16.11 12.00
C HIS A 171 -10.73 -15.37 13.28
N SER A 172 -9.49 -14.86 13.34
CA SER A 172 -9.00 -14.06 14.47
C SER A 172 -9.49 -12.61 14.48
N PHE A 173 -10.11 -12.13 13.39
CA PHE A 173 -10.54 -10.74 13.23
C PHE A 173 -11.95 -10.51 13.79
N THR A 174 -12.05 -10.38 15.11
CA THR A 174 -13.34 -10.43 15.83
C THR A 174 -14.30 -9.28 15.54
N ASN A 175 -13.80 -8.15 15.01
CA ASN A 175 -14.60 -6.94 14.75
C ASN A 175 -14.91 -6.73 13.26
N LEU A 176 -14.38 -7.57 12.38
CA LEU A 176 -14.53 -7.44 10.94
C LEU A 176 -16.00 -7.66 10.54
N ARG A 177 -16.56 -6.77 9.72
CA ARG A 177 -17.97 -6.77 9.30
C ARG A 177 -18.16 -7.06 7.83
#